data_AF-A0A367RA06-F1
#
_entry.id   AF-A0A367RA06-F1
#
_cell.length_a   1.000
_cell.length_b   1.000
_cell.length_c   1.000
_cell.angle_alpha   90.00
_cell.angle_beta   90.00
_cell.angle_gamma   90.00
#
_symmetry.space_group_name_H-M   'P 1'
#
loop_
_entity.id
_entity.type
_entity.pdbx_description
1 polymer ?
#
loop_
_entity_poly.entity_id
_entity_poly.type
_entity_poly.pdbx_seq_one_letter_code
_entity_poly.pdbx_strand_id
1 'polypeptide(L)'
;MEPVSLTAAAIATLVIVKAFEKTGEIIGEKAWDEGEKLLVLLKRKEPSTAKVIEQAKTQSLDYGQAYLIGQQVEEAAKKDPEIAQAVEAVANEAQPQLTNTIIENWQGINIKGGTNTISGNTLNF
;
A
#
# COMPACT_ATOMS: atom_id res chain seq x y z
N MET A 1 -8.34 16.34 -11.56
CA MET A 1 -7.56 15.18 -11.07
C MET A 1 -8.23 13.93 -11.56
N GLU A 2 -7.45 12.99 -12.07
CA GLU A 2 -7.95 11.63 -12.28
C GLU A 2 -8.32 11.03 -10.91
N PRO A 3 -9.36 10.19 -10.82
CA PRO A 3 -9.73 9.55 -9.57
C PRO A 3 -8.58 8.65 -9.09
N VAL A 4 -8.23 8.77 -7.82
CA VAL A 4 -7.24 7.87 -7.19
C VAL A 4 -7.68 6.43 -7.39
N SER A 5 -6.75 5.60 -7.87
CA SER A 5 -7.02 4.17 -8.04
C SER A 5 -7.04 3.46 -6.69
N LEU A 6 -7.89 2.44 -6.58
CA LEU A 6 -7.91 1.57 -5.40
C LEU A 6 -6.55 0.90 -5.14
N THR A 7 -5.77 0.62 -6.20
CA THR A 7 -4.38 0.13 -6.08
C THR A 7 -3.49 1.15 -5.37
N ALA A 8 -3.54 2.42 -5.76
CA ALA A 8 -2.77 3.48 -5.10
C ALA A 8 -3.19 3.64 -3.63
N ALA A 9 -4.49 3.58 -3.34
CA ALA A 9 -5.01 3.65 -1.97
C ALA A 9 -4.58 2.44 -1.12
N ALA A 10 -4.57 1.23 -1.68
CA ALA A 10 -4.10 0.02 -1.01
C ALA A 10 -2.59 0.08 -0.73
N ILE A 11 -1.79 0.54 -1.71
CA ILE A 11 -0.36 0.78 -1.54
C ILE A 11 -0.12 1.79 -0.41
N ALA A 12 -0.81 2.93 -0.43
CA ALA A 12 -0.65 3.95 0.58
C ALA A 12 -1.02 3.44 1.98
N THR A 13 -2.06 2.62 2.07
CA THR A 13 -2.45 1.93 3.30
C THR A 13 -1.35 1.00 3.80
N LEU A 14 -0.77 0.18 2.92
CA LEU A 14 0.35 -0.71 3.28
C LEU A 14 1.54 0.07 3.80
N VAL A 15 1.90 1.17 3.12
CA VAL A 15 3.01 2.03 3.53
C VAL A 15 2.79 2.56 4.93
N ILE A 16 1.60 3.10 5.21
CA ILE A 16 1.26 3.62 6.54
C ILE A 16 1.34 2.51 7.58
N VAL A 17 0.76 1.34 7.34
CA VAL A 17 0.72 0.26 8.34
C VAL A 17 2.10 -0.35 8.57
N LYS A 18 2.86 -0.60 7.50
CA LYS A 18 4.23 -1.14 7.60
C LYS A 18 5.21 -0.15 8.22
N ALA A 19 4.97 1.15 8.08
CA ALA A 19 5.72 2.15 8.83
C ALA A 19 5.59 1.93 10.35
N PHE A 20 4.42 1.50 10.85
CA PHE A 20 4.27 1.18 12.27
C PHE A 20 4.98 -0.11 12.70
N GLU A 21 5.17 -1.08 11.79
CA GLU A 21 5.90 -2.31 12.09
C GLU A 21 7.41 -2.08 12.28
N LYS A 22 7.94 -0.87 12.02
CA LYS A 22 9.38 -0.53 11.99
C LYS A 22 10.23 -1.43 11.08
N THR A 23 9.58 -2.16 10.18
CA THR A 23 10.23 -3.01 9.18
C THR A 23 10.58 -2.14 7.98
N GLY A 24 11.62 -1.31 8.12
CA GLY A 24 12.05 -0.33 7.12
C GLY A 24 12.75 -0.93 5.88
N GLU A 25 12.95 -2.25 5.84
CA GLU A 25 13.73 -2.90 4.77
C GLU A 25 13.04 -2.90 3.39
N ILE A 26 11.72 -2.61 3.33
CA ILE A 26 10.92 -2.72 2.11
C ILE A 26 10.38 -1.35 1.63
N ILE A 27 10.42 -0.31 2.47
CA ILE A 27 9.78 0.97 2.19
C ILE A 27 10.78 2.10 2.42
N GLY A 28 11.27 2.69 1.34
CA GLY A 28 12.24 3.78 1.39
C GLY A 28 11.72 5.02 2.12
N GLU A 29 12.65 5.78 2.71
CA GLU A 29 12.38 6.95 3.59
C GLU A 29 11.38 7.96 3.00
N LYS A 30 11.39 8.19 1.69
CA LYS A 30 10.42 9.12 1.07
C LYS A 30 8.98 8.62 1.12
N ALA A 31 8.76 7.34 0.82
CA ALA A 31 7.43 6.74 0.91
C ALA A 31 6.95 6.74 2.37
N TRP A 32 7.86 6.55 3.31
CA TRP A 32 7.58 6.68 4.75
C TRP A 32 7.09 8.09 5.11
N ASP A 33 7.85 9.13 4.77
CA ASP A 33 7.51 10.52 5.10
C ASP A 33 6.15 10.92 4.50
N GLU A 34 5.90 10.55 3.24
CA GLU A 34 4.61 10.80 2.61
C GLU A 34 3.47 10.00 3.27
N GLY A 35 3.75 8.76 3.71
CA GLY A 35 2.80 7.94 4.46
C GLY A 35 2.40 8.59 5.79
N GLU A 36 3.36 9.12 6.53
CA GLU A 36 3.07 9.86 7.77
C GLU A 36 2.24 11.12 7.51
N LYS A 37 2.57 11.89 6.47
CA LYS A 37 1.78 13.07 6.06
C LYS A 37 0.35 12.69 5.70
N LEU A 38 0.17 11.62 4.92
CA LEU A 38 -1.16 11.12 4.56
C LEU A 38 -1.94 10.70 5.80
N LEU A 39 -1.33 10.01 6.76
CA LEU A 39 -2.01 9.63 7.99
C LEU A 39 -2.42 10.86 8.82
N VAL A 40 -1.56 11.86 8.97
CA VAL A 40 -1.88 13.13 9.65
C VAL A 40 -3.05 13.83 8.95
N LEU A 41 -3.03 13.83 7.62
CA LEU A 41 -4.10 14.42 6.81
C LEU A 41 -5.44 13.69 7.01
N LEU A 42 -5.43 12.36 6.97
CA LEU A 42 -6.60 11.52 7.24
C LEU A 42 -7.12 11.76 8.67
N LYS A 43 -6.26 11.86 9.69
CA LYS A 43 -6.69 12.18 11.06
C LYS A 43 -7.44 13.51 11.16
N ARG A 44 -7.03 14.50 10.36
CA ARG A 44 -7.63 15.82 10.35
C ARG A 44 -8.95 15.87 9.58
N LYS A 45 -9.02 15.20 8.43
CA LYS A 45 -10.13 15.35 7.47
C LYS A 45 -11.08 14.17 7.44
N GLU A 46 -10.58 12.95 7.60
CA GLU A 46 -11.34 11.69 7.56
C GLU A 46 -10.94 10.80 8.76
N PRO A 47 -11.25 11.23 10.00
CA PRO A 47 -10.76 10.58 11.23
C PRO A 47 -11.23 9.12 11.36
N SER A 48 -12.38 8.77 10.78
CA SER A 48 -12.88 7.40 10.74
C SER A 48 -11.93 6.49 9.96
N THR A 49 -11.50 6.92 8.77
CA THR A 49 -10.55 6.18 7.92
C THR A 49 -9.19 6.06 8.62
N ALA A 50 -8.71 7.15 9.22
CA ALA A 50 -7.48 7.11 10.01
C ALA A 50 -7.56 6.07 11.13
N LYS A 51 -8.66 6.02 11.88
CA LYS A 51 -8.84 5.07 12.98
C LYS A 51 -8.79 3.62 12.51
N VAL A 52 -9.36 3.30 11.34
CA VAL A 52 -9.28 1.94 10.77
C VAL A 52 -7.85 1.57 10.45
N ILE A 53 -7.07 2.48 9.84
CA ILE A 53 -5.64 2.26 9.59
C ILE A 53 -4.86 2.09 10.90
N GLU A 54 -5.20 2.87 11.93
CA GLU A 54 -4.55 2.75 13.24
C GLU A 54 -4.88 1.45 13.97
N GLN A 55 -6.08 0.91 13.80
CA GLN A 55 -6.44 -0.40 14.34
C GLN A 55 -5.72 -1.54 13.60
N ALA A 56 -5.44 -1.35 12.32
CA ALA A 56 -4.61 -2.27 11.53
C ALA A 56 -3.15 -2.36 12.03
N LYS A 57 -2.66 -1.42 12.84
CA LYS A 57 -1.28 -1.42 13.38
C LYS A 57 -0.89 -2.66 14.18
N THR A 58 -1.87 -3.33 14.80
CA THR A 58 -1.63 -4.52 15.64
C THR A 58 -1.64 -5.83 14.86
N GLN A 59 -1.88 -5.79 13.56
CA GLN A 59 -1.98 -6.97 12.71
C GLN A 59 -0.96 -6.84 11.59
N SER A 60 -0.15 -7.89 11.36
CA SER A 60 0.69 -7.94 10.16
C SER A 60 -0.22 -7.99 8.94
N LEU A 61 -0.40 -6.82 8.33
CA LEU A 61 -1.38 -6.60 7.29
C LEU A 61 -0.82 -7.13 5.96
N ASP A 62 -1.50 -8.12 5.40
CA ASP A 62 -1.24 -8.55 4.03
C ASP A 62 -1.93 -7.62 3.03
N TYR A 63 -1.48 -7.65 1.77
CA TYR A 63 -2.07 -6.87 0.67
C TYR A 63 -3.59 -7.03 0.56
N GLY A 64 -4.12 -8.25 0.78
CA GLY A 64 -5.57 -8.49 0.74
C GLY A 64 -6.35 -7.68 1.77
N GLN A 65 -5.81 -7.51 2.98
CA GLN A 65 -6.43 -6.68 4.03
C GLN A 65 -6.22 -5.19 3.77
N ALA A 66 -5.05 -4.82 3.25
CA ALA A 66 -4.79 -3.44 2.85
C ALA A 66 -5.69 -2.98 1.70
N TYR A 67 -6.09 -3.88 0.80
CA TYR A 67 -7.05 -3.59 -0.25
C TYR A 67 -8.42 -3.22 0.31
N LEU A 68 -8.88 -3.93 1.34
CA LEU A 68 -10.16 -3.64 2.02
C LEU A 68 -10.14 -2.30 2.74
N ILE A 69 -9.05 -1.98 3.45
CA ILE A 69 -8.89 -0.67 4.10
C ILE A 69 -8.65 0.43 3.05
N GLY A 70 -7.95 0.10 1.97
CA GLY A 70 -7.68 0.97 0.83
C GLY A 70 -8.95 1.48 0.15
N GLN A 71 -10.06 0.73 0.20
CA GLN A 71 -11.36 1.24 -0.27
C GLN A 71 -11.81 2.47 0.52
N GLN A 72 -11.62 2.49 1.85
CA GLN A 72 -11.99 3.64 2.67
C GLN A 72 -11.07 4.84 2.41
N VAL A 73 -9.80 4.58 2.10
CA VAL A 73 -8.84 5.61 1.69
C VAL A 73 -9.18 6.17 0.30
N GLU A 74 -9.58 5.30 -0.63
CA GLU A 74 -10.07 5.70 -1.95
C GLU A 74 -11.34 6.55 -1.84
N GLU A 75 -12.30 6.16 -1.00
CA GLU A 75 -13.52 6.93 -0.74
C GLU A 75 -13.22 8.30 -0.13
N ALA A 76 -12.25 8.38 0.79
CA ALA A 76 -11.76 9.64 1.35
C ALA A 76 -11.11 10.52 0.26
N ALA A 77 -10.28 9.93 -0.59
CA ALA A 77 -9.63 10.62 -1.72
C ALA A 77 -10.64 11.12 -2.77
N LYS A 78 -11.73 10.38 -3.01
CA LYS A 78 -12.82 10.82 -3.92
C LYS A 78 -13.54 12.07 -3.42
N LYS A 79 -13.57 12.28 -2.09
CA LYS A 79 -14.27 13.41 -1.45
C LYS A 79 -13.37 14.62 -1.24
N ASP A 80 -12.05 14.42 -1.12
CA ASP A 80 -11.10 15.49 -0.85
C ASP A 80 -9.87 15.41 -1.76
N PRO A 81 -9.62 16.44 -2.59
CA PRO A 81 -8.51 16.43 -3.55
C PRO A 81 -7.12 16.48 -2.90
N GLU A 82 -7.00 17.01 -1.67
CA GLU A 82 -5.73 17.01 -0.94
C GLU A 82 -5.40 15.59 -0.45
N ILE A 83 -6.42 14.84 -0.02
CA ILE A 83 -6.27 13.41 0.30
C ILE A 83 -5.90 12.64 -0.97
N ALA A 84 -6.54 12.95 -2.11
CA ALA A 84 -6.20 12.31 -3.38
C ALA A 84 -4.72 12.48 -3.74
N GLN A 85 -4.23 13.72 -3.70
CA GLN A 85 -2.82 14.04 -3.96
C GLN A 85 -1.87 13.31 -3.01
N ALA A 86 -2.20 13.27 -1.71
CA ALA A 86 -1.38 12.59 -0.74
C ALA A 86 -1.33 11.07 -0.97
N VAL A 87 -2.44 10.45 -1.37
CA VAL A 87 -2.47 9.02 -1.71
C VAL A 87 -1.59 8.73 -2.93
N GLU A 88 -1.68 9.54 -3.98
CA GLU A 88 -0.84 9.39 -5.16
C GLU A 88 0.64 9.60 -4.85
N ALA A 89 0.99 10.58 -4.02
CA ALA A 89 2.37 10.83 -3.60
C ALA A 89 2.97 9.60 -2.90
N VAL A 90 2.23 9.02 -1.94
CA VAL A 90 2.66 7.79 -1.26
C VAL A 90 2.81 6.64 -2.26
N ALA A 91 1.82 6.45 -3.13
CA ALA A 91 1.83 5.36 -4.10
C ALA A 91 3.02 5.46 -5.07
N ASN A 92 3.34 6.65 -5.56
CA ASN A 92 4.44 6.89 -6.49
C ASN A 92 5.82 6.65 -5.84
N GLU A 93 6.01 7.08 -4.60
CA GLU A 93 7.27 6.85 -3.86
C GLU A 93 7.44 5.36 -3.48
N ALA A 94 6.32 4.64 -3.28
CA ALA A 94 6.33 3.23 -2.88
C ALA A 94 6.34 2.24 -4.06
N GLN A 95 5.76 2.61 -5.22
CA GLN A 95 5.69 1.78 -6.42
C GLN A 95 7.02 1.14 -6.87
N PRO A 96 8.17 1.86 -6.91
CA PRO A 96 9.43 1.24 -7.34
C PRO A 96 9.89 0.10 -6.41
N GLN A 97 9.39 0.02 -5.18
CA GLN A 97 9.81 -0.97 -4.18
C GLN A 97 8.76 -2.08 -4.00
N LEU A 98 7.47 -1.73 -4.03
CA LEU A 98 6.38 -2.68 -3.88
C LEU A 98 6.12 -3.53 -5.14
N THR A 99 6.57 -3.11 -6.32
CA THR A 99 6.48 -3.95 -7.53
C THR A 99 7.23 -5.28 -7.35
N ASN A 100 8.32 -5.30 -6.58
CA ASN A 100 9.03 -6.55 -6.26
C ASN A 100 8.30 -7.36 -5.17
N THR A 101 7.87 -6.71 -4.09
CA THR A 101 7.27 -7.41 -2.93
C THR A 101 5.84 -7.92 -3.18
N ILE A 102 5.04 -7.20 -3.98
CA ILE A 102 3.69 -7.63 -4.36
C ILE A 102 3.77 -8.81 -5.32
N ILE A 103 4.67 -8.80 -6.30
CA ILE A 103 4.88 -9.96 -7.20
C ILE A 103 5.30 -11.21 -6.41
N GLU A 104 6.16 -11.06 -5.39
CA GLU A 104 6.62 -12.19 -4.56
C GLU A 104 5.51 -12.79 -3.67
N ASN A 105 4.59 -11.98 -3.14
CA ASN A 105 3.55 -12.46 -2.23
C ASN A 105 2.23 -12.85 -2.94
N TRP A 106 1.86 -12.24 -4.07
CA TRP A 106 0.53 -12.42 -4.67
C TRP A 106 0.31 -13.73 -5.44
N GLN A 107 1.36 -14.56 -5.60
CA GLN A 107 1.27 -15.87 -6.29
C GLN A 107 1.83 -17.04 -5.45
N GLY A 108 2.26 -16.82 -4.20
CA GLY A 108 3.01 -17.84 -3.45
C GLY A 108 4.38 -18.18 -4.06
N ILE A 109 4.87 -17.34 -4.99
CA ILE A 109 6.21 -17.48 -5.59
C ILE A 109 7.15 -16.55 -4.85
N ASN A 110 7.81 -17.05 -3.81
CA ASN A 110 8.98 -16.40 -3.22
C ASN A 110 10.09 -16.28 -4.29
N ILE A 111 10.24 -15.13 -4.95
CA ILE A 111 11.38 -14.85 -5.84
C ILE A 111 12.48 -14.12 -5.05
N LYS A 112 12.93 -14.75 -3.96
CA LYS A 112 14.12 -14.28 -3.24
C LYS A 112 15.36 -14.56 -4.08
N GLY A 113 15.75 -13.61 -4.93
CA GLY A 113 17.12 -13.39 -5.42
C GLY A 113 17.83 -14.55 -6.14
N GLY A 114 17.13 -15.60 -6.53
CA GLY A 114 17.67 -16.72 -7.30
C GLY A 114 17.16 -16.72 -8.74
N THR A 115 18.04 -16.94 -9.71
CA THR A 115 17.71 -17.11 -11.13
C THR A 115 16.67 -18.24 -11.27
N ASN A 116 15.41 -17.90 -11.60
CA ASN A 116 14.36 -18.89 -11.79
C ASN A 116 14.44 -19.48 -13.20
N THR A 117 14.83 -20.75 -13.32
CA THR A 117 14.63 -21.54 -14.53
C THR A 117 13.28 -22.22 -14.42
N ILE A 118 12.21 -21.59 -14.92
CA ILE A 118 10.91 -22.26 -15.03
C ILE A 118 10.95 -23.11 -16.30
N SER A 119 11.11 -24.44 -16.14
CA SER A 119 10.95 -25.41 -17.22
C SER A 119 9.79 -26.32 -16.88
N GLY A 120 8.73 -26.31 -17.70
CA GLY A 120 7.76 -27.41 -17.74
C GLY A 120 6.28 -27.15 -17.42
N ASN A 121 5.76 -25.91 -17.44
CA ASN A 121 4.30 -25.74 -17.30
C ASN A 121 3.57 -25.82 -18.64
N THR A 122 2.84 -26.92 -18.85
CA THR A 122 1.82 -27.05 -19.91
C THR A 122 0.49 -26.51 -19.36
N LEU A 123 0.00 -25.42 -19.96
CA LEU A 123 -1.33 -24.88 -19.68
C LEU A 123 -2.32 -25.51 -20.64
N ASN A 124 -3.29 -26.27 -20.12
CA ASN A 124 -4.45 -26.70 -20.89
C ASN A 124 -5.59 -25.72 -20.65
N PHE A 125 -6.15 -25.19 -21.74
CA PHE A 125 -7.30 -24.27 -21.74
C PHE A 125 -8.62 -25.02 -21.63
#